data_AF-A0A9E2IVX4-F1
#
_entry.id   AF-A0A9E2IVX4-F1
#
_cell.length_a   1.000
_cell.length_b   1.000
_cell.length_c   1.000
_cell.angle_alpha   90.00
_cell.angle_beta   90.00
_cell.angle_gamma   90.00
#
_symmetry.space_group_name_H-M   'P 1'
#
loop_
_entity.id
_entity.type
_entity.pdbx_description
1 polymer ?
#
loop_
_entity_poly.entity_id
_entity_poly.type
_entity_poly.pdbx_seq_one_letter_code
_entity_poly.pdbx_strand_id
1 'polypeptide(L)' 'MKRNKFSPSDILELYRLGKLSSGKAAEYLDMERFEFVKFASRLGIPFIDMDKEELMGDLDRAQDAAKRVKK' A
#
# COMPACT_ATOMS: atom_id res chain seq x y z
N MET A 1 3.08 -28.09 -3.63
CA MET A 1 3.09 -26.70 -3.12
C MET A 1 4.48 -26.36 -2.60
N LYS A 2 5.16 -25.36 -3.15
CA LYS A 2 6.42 -24.87 -2.57
C LYS A 2 6.09 -24.20 -1.23
N ARG A 3 6.69 -24.65 -0.13
CA ARG A 3 6.58 -23.96 1.16
C ARG A 3 7.09 -22.53 0.99
N ASN A 4 6.23 -21.55 1.24
CA ASN A 4 6.64 -20.16 1.25
C ASN A 4 7.68 -19.97 2.36
N LYS A 5 8.77 -19.25 2.07
CA LYS A 5 9.90 -19.09 3.02
C LYS A 5 9.56 -18.23 4.25
N PHE A 6 8.41 -17.57 4.20
CA PHE A 6 7.96 -16.55 5.13
C PHE A 6 6.62 -16.97 5.74
N SER A 7 6.46 -16.74 7.04
CA SER A 7 5.18 -16.86 7.72
C SER A 7 4.25 -15.71 7.31
N PRO A 8 2.92 -15.84 7.48
CA PRO A 8 2.00 -14.73 7.23
C PRO A 8 2.32 -13.44 7.98
N SER A 9 2.82 -13.57 9.22
CA SER A 9 3.31 -12.44 10.02
C SER A 9 4.54 -11.75 9.40
N ASP A 10 5.48 -12.52 8.83
CA ASP A 10 6.65 -11.94 8.17
C ASP A 10 6.24 -11.13 6.94
N ILE A 11 5.25 -11.61 6.17
CA ILE A 11 4.74 -10.89 4.99
C ILE A 11 4.08 -9.56 5.39
N LEU A 12 3.29 -9.57 6.45
CA LEU A 12 2.66 -8.35 6.98
C LEU A 12 3.71 -7.34 7.47
N GLU A 13 4.73 -7.80 8.18
CA GLU A 13 5.79 -6.91 8.67
C GLU A 13 6.63 -6.33 7.54
N LEU A 14 6.98 -7.15 6.54
CA LEU A 14 7.68 -6.68 5.34
C LEU A 14 6.84 -5.68 4.53
N TYR A 15 5.52 -5.87 4.47
CA TYR A 15 4.61 -4.91 3.86
C TYR A 15 4.56 -3.59 4.65
N ARG A 16 4.42 -3.67 5.98
CA ARG A 16 4.43 -2.50 6.89
C ARG A 16 5.71 -1.68 6.78
N LEU A 17 6.85 -2.34 6.62
CA LEU A 17 8.17 -1.70 6.44
C LEU A 17 8.41 -1.18 5.02
N GLY A 18 7.42 -1.29 4.11
CA GLY A 18 7.55 -0.90 2.70
C GLY A 18 8.52 -1.77 1.89
N LYS A 19 8.95 -2.93 2.41
CA LYS A 19 9.85 -3.88 1.74
C LYS A 19 9.12 -4.77 0.75
N LEU A 20 7.82 -4.98 0.95
CA LEU A 20 6.93 -5.61 -0.01
C LEU A 20 5.89 -4.62 -0.50
N SER A 21 5.55 -4.70 -1.78
CA SER A 21 4.36 -4.03 -2.32
C SER A 21 3.10 -4.81 -1.93
N SER A 22 1.93 -4.16 -1.97
CA SER A 22 0.66 -4.84 -1.70
C SER A 22 0.36 -5.98 -2.68
N GLY A 23 0.79 -5.86 -3.94
CA GLY A 23 0.65 -6.94 -4.92
C GLY A 23 1.52 -8.16 -4.59
N LYS A 24 2.77 -7.93 -4.18
CA LYS A 24 3.68 -9.04 -3.84
C LYS A 24 3.29 -9.72 -2.52
N ALA A 25 2.85 -8.94 -1.54
CA ALA A 25 2.34 -9.47 -0.28
C ALA A 25 1.06 -10.29 -0.49
N ALA A 26 0.16 -9.84 -1.36
CA ALA A 26 -1.04 -10.59 -1.75
C ALA A 26 -0.70 -11.92 -2.43
N GLU A 27 0.26 -11.93 -3.37
CA GLU A 27 0.76 -13.16 -4.02
C GLU A 27 1.32 -14.16 -3.00
N TYR A 28 2.07 -13.70 -2.00
CA TYR A 28 2.62 -14.58 -0.97
C TYR A 28 1.59 -15.18 -0.02
N LEU A 29 0.44 -14.52 0.14
CA LEU A 29 -0.66 -14.97 0.98
C LEU A 29 -1.80 -15.65 0.20
N ASP A 30 -1.63 -15.82 -1.11
CA ASP A 30 -2.65 -16.37 -2.02
C ASP A 30 -3.98 -15.60 -1.93
N MET A 31 -3.88 -14.27 -1.92
CA MET A 31 -5.00 -13.33 -1.84
C MET A 31 -5.06 -12.46 -3.10
N GLU A 32 -6.26 -12.03 -3.45
CA GLU A 32 -6.41 -10.92 -4.39
C GLU A 32 -5.84 -9.63 -3.78
N ARG A 33 -5.27 -8.75 -4.63
CA ARG A 33 -4.56 -7.54 -4.15
C ARG A 33 -5.47 -6.65 -3.32
N PHE A 34 -6.72 -6.47 -3.77
CA PHE A 34 -7.69 -5.64 -3.08
C PHE A 34 -8.15 -6.26 -1.75
N GLU A 35 -8.20 -7.59 -1.68
CA GLU A 35 -8.49 -8.31 -0.44
C GLU A 35 -7.37 -8.15 0.58
N PHE A 36 -6.12 -8.28 0.15
CA PHE A 36 -4.95 -8.03 1.00
C PHE A 36 -4.94 -6.61 1.57
N VAL A 37 -5.21 -5.60 0.75
CA VAL A 37 -5.26 -4.19 1.20
C VAL A 37 -6.32 -4.00 2.30
N LYS A 38 -7.53 -4.55 2.10
CA LYS A 38 -8.60 -4.51 3.12
C LYS A 38 -8.20 -5.26 4.39
N PHE A 39 -7.56 -6.42 4.25
CA PHE A 39 -7.08 -7.23 5.37
C PHE A 39 -6.03 -6.48 6.19
N ALA A 40 -4.97 -5.97 5.56
CA ALA A 40 -3.92 -5.20 6.23
C ALA A 40 -4.45 -3.92 6.90
N SER A 41 -5.41 -3.24 6.25
CA SER A 41 -6.06 -2.05 6.82
C SER A 41 -6.81 -2.36 8.12
N ARG A 42 -7.49 -3.51 8.22
CA ARG A 42 -8.15 -3.95 9.48
C ARG A 42 -7.15 -4.23 10.60
N LEU A 43 -5.90 -4.51 10.26
CA LEU A 43 -4.79 -4.71 11.19
C LEU A 43 -4.03 -3.40 11.50
N GLY A 44 -4.50 -2.26 10.98
CA GLY A 44 -3.87 -0.96 11.21
C GLY A 44 -2.64 -0.69 10.35
N ILE A 45 -2.42 -1.46 9.28
CA ILE A 45 -1.35 -1.21 8.31
C ILE A 45 -1.96 -0.47 7.11
N PRO A 46 -1.75 0.86 6.98
CA PRO A 46 -2.40 1.64 5.95
C PRO A 46 -1.83 1.33 4.56
N PHE A 47 -2.69 1.35 3.54
CA PHE A 47 -2.24 1.27 2.14
C PHE A 47 -1.64 2.59 1.64
N ILE A 48 -2.12 3.69 2.20
CA ILE A 48 -1.59 5.03 2.00
C ILE A 48 -1.06 5.49 3.35
N ASP A 49 0.27 5.45 3.51
CA ASP A 49 0.96 5.91 4.70
C ASP A 49 1.36 7.38 4.48
N MET A 50 0.40 8.28 4.65
CA MET A 50 0.60 9.72 4.55
C MET A 50 -0.10 10.40 5.70
N ASP A 51 0.56 11.39 6.30
CA ASP A 51 -0.11 12.29 7.22
C ASP A 51 -0.99 13.31 6.49
N LYS A 52 -1.70 14.14 7.24
CA LYS A 52 -2.63 15.11 6.68
C LYS A 52 -1.89 16.16 5.85
N GLU A 53 -0.75 16.62 6.33
CA GLU A 53 0.06 17.66 5.73
C GLU A 53 0.66 17.19 4.39
N GLU A 54 1.18 15.97 4.34
CA GLU A 54 1.66 15.30 3.13
C GLU A 54 0.54 15.15 2.10
N LEU A 55 -0.61 14.63 2.53
CA LEU A 55 -1.77 14.46 1.65
C LEU A 55 -2.27 15.79 1.10
N MET A 56 -2.32 16.84 1.93
CA MET A 56 -2.68 18.19 1.48
C MET A 56 -1.68 18.75 0.48
N GLY A 57 -0.38 18.56 0.72
CA GLY A 57 0.67 18.98 -0.21
C GLY A 57 0.57 18.28 -1.57
N ASP A 58 0.25 16.98 -1.58
CA ASP A 58 0.01 16.22 -2.81
C ASP A 58 -1.24 16.69 -3.55
N LEU A 59 -2.32 17.00 -2.82
CA LEU A 59 -3.55 17.56 -3.39
C LEU A 59 -3.29 18.91 -4.08
N ASP A 60 -2.55 19.82 -3.45
CA ASP A 60 -2.21 21.13 -4.03
C ASP A 60 -1.39 20.98 -5.32
N ARG A 61 -0.36 20.11 -5.31
CA ARG A 61 0.46 19.83 -6.50
C ARG A 61 -0.37 19.22 -7.63
N ALA A 62 -1.29 18.31 -7.32
CA ALA A 62 -2.18 17.70 -8.30
C ALA A 62 -3.13 18.74 -8.94
N GLN A 63 -3.68 19.67 -8.15
CA GLN A 63 -4.50 20.76 -8.66
C GLN A 63 -3.71 21.68 -9.59
N ASP A 64 -2.47 22.03 -9.21
CA ASP A 64 -1.63 22.90 -10.03
C ASP A 64 -1.21 22.24 -11.35
N ALA A 65 -0.88 20.94 -11.32
CA ALA A 65 -0.62 20.17 -12.54
C ALA A 65 -1.86 20.18 -13.46
N ALA A 66 -3.06 19.96 -12.92
CA ALA A 66 -4.30 19.98 -13.69
C ALA A 66 -4.60 21.37 -14.31
N LYS A 67 -4.28 22.47 -13.62
CA LYS A 67 -4.42 23.83 -14.16
C LYS A 67 -3.43 24.12 -15.29
N ARG A 68 -2.20 23.62 -15.21
CA ARG A 68 -1.15 23.82 -16.23
C ARG A 68 -1.47 23.18 -17.57
N VAL A 69 -2.23 22.08 -17.59
CA VAL A 69 -2.67 21.40 -18.82
C VAL A 69 -3.72 22.21 -19.59
N LYS A 70 -4.41 23.17 -18.95
CA LYS A 70 -5.45 24.00 -19.59
C LYS A 70 -4.93 25.26 -20.30
N LYS A 71 -3.62 25.39 -20.48
CA LYS A 71 -2.98 26.55 -21.12
C LYS A 71 -2.22 26.13 -22.36
#